data_AF-A0A6L9S351-F1
#
_entry.id   AF-A0A6L9S351-F1
#
_cell.length_a   1.000
_cell.length_b   1.000
_cell.length_c   1.000
_cell.angle_alpha   90.00
_cell.angle_beta   90.00
_cell.angle_gamma   90.00
#
_symmetry.space_group_name_H-M   'P 1'
#
loop_
_entity.id
_entity.type
_entity.pdbx_description
1 polymer ?
#
loop_
_entity_poly.entity_id
_entity_poly.type
_entity_poly.pdbx_seq_one_letter_code
_entity_poly.pdbx_strand_id
1 'polypeptide(L)'
;MTPPIRRAALTSSVLLALPLVACGDDSDSADGGDYCGLIEDAQEEYEDASAESAADPDVLQDLADRYREIGDAAPSEVQDQWTNVADAMEQYAEIDWSDPETLQELEGDGEFAELMETSESAFNEISTNVQDECGIDFSGGTESGDDVAPEDDTQTPPTDN
;
A
#
# COMPACT_ATOMS: atom_id res chain seq x y z
N MET A 1 66.55 21.26 19.00
CA MET A 1 65.87 20.51 20.07
C MET A 1 64.41 20.92 20.05
N THR A 2 63.54 20.05 19.53
CA THR A 2 62.11 20.30 19.35
C THR A 2 61.34 19.51 20.41
N PRO A 3 60.45 20.12 21.21
CA PRO A 3 59.63 19.37 22.16
C PRO A 3 58.41 18.70 21.46
N PRO A 4 57.92 17.57 22.00
CA PRO A 4 56.94 16.71 21.36
C PRO A 4 55.48 17.18 21.49
N ILE A 5 54.71 16.70 20.52
CA ILE A 5 53.29 16.88 20.21
C ILE A 5 52.41 16.53 21.42
N ARG A 6 51.52 17.44 21.81
CA ARG A 6 50.34 17.13 22.64
C ARG A 6 49.15 16.92 21.71
N ARG A 7 48.76 15.66 21.53
CA ARG A 7 47.51 15.28 20.87
C ARG A 7 46.35 15.62 21.81
N ALA A 8 45.70 16.75 21.58
CA ALA A 8 44.38 17.02 22.13
C ALA A 8 43.36 16.38 21.18
N ALA A 9 42.72 15.30 21.64
CA ALA A 9 41.52 14.77 21.03
C ALA A 9 40.36 15.72 21.33
N LEU A 10 39.68 16.20 20.29
CA LEU A 10 38.33 16.76 20.39
C LEU A 10 37.50 16.20 19.23
N THR A 11 36.73 15.18 19.58
CA THR A 11 35.35 14.92 19.14
C THR A 11 34.80 15.85 18.07
N SER A 12 34.50 15.27 16.91
CA SER A 12 33.46 15.81 16.04
C SER A 12 32.82 14.64 15.30
N SER A 13 31.95 13.91 15.99
CA SER A 13 30.95 13.07 15.32
C SER A 13 29.96 14.04 14.67
N VAL A 14 30.16 14.32 13.39
CA VAL A 14 29.08 14.85 12.56
C VAL A 14 28.10 13.69 12.43
N LEU A 15 27.06 13.69 13.27
CA LEU A 15 25.82 13.02 12.93
C LEU A 15 25.35 13.70 11.65
N LEU A 16 25.52 13.00 10.51
CA LEU A 16 24.70 13.27 9.34
C LEU A 16 23.27 12.99 9.80
N ALA A 17 22.58 14.05 10.24
CA ALA A 17 21.14 14.09 10.19
C ALA A 17 20.81 13.94 8.70
N LEU A 18 20.59 12.69 8.28
CA LEU A 18 19.79 12.42 7.11
C LEU A 18 18.46 13.13 7.40
N PRO A 19 18.06 14.16 6.65
CA PRO A 19 16.68 14.53 6.66
C PRO A 19 15.94 13.28 6.20
N LEU A 20 15.28 12.60 7.13
CA LEU A 20 14.10 11.83 6.78
C LEU A 20 13.21 12.85 6.09
N VAL A 21 13.21 12.82 4.76
CA VAL A 21 12.19 13.49 3.97
C VAL A 21 10.93 12.67 4.27
N ALA A 22 10.30 13.00 5.39
CA ALA A 22 8.87 12.88 5.50
C ALA A 22 8.35 14.05 4.67
N CYS A 23 8.24 13.82 3.36
CA CYS A 23 7.57 14.74 2.46
C CYS A 23 6.09 14.55 2.74
N GLY A 24 5.55 15.34 3.66
CA GLY A 24 4.15 15.26 4.06
C GLY A 24 3.73 16.54 4.76
N ASP A 25 4.26 17.69 4.34
CA ASP A 25 3.73 19.04 4.62
C ASP A 25 4.59 20.09 3.88
N ASP A 26 4.51 20.20 2.54
CA ASP A 26 4.71 21.48 1.79
C ASP A 26 4.42 21.27 0.28
N SER A 27 3.16 21.41 -0.08
CA SER A 27 2.64 22.13 -1.25
C SER A 27 3.67 22.66 -2.27
N ASP A 28 4.17 21.85 -3.23
CA ASP A 28 4.68 22.33 -4.54
C ASP A 28 5.01 21.14 -5.50
N SER A 29 4.10 20.17 -5.63
CA SER A 29 4.01 19.25 -6.78
C SER A 29 2.56 19.28 -7.26
N ALA A 30 2.27 20.12 -8.27
CA ALA A 30 0.93 20.56 -8.64
C ALA A 30 -0.02 19.48 -9.21
N ASP A 31 0.41 18.22 -9.29
CA ASP A 31 -0.43 17.09 -9.74
C ASP A 31 -0.47 15.93 -8.72
N GLY A 32 0.48 15.84 -7.78
CA GLY A 32 0.52 14.77 -6.78
C GLY A 32 -0.28 15.07 -5.50
N GLY A 33 -0.58 16.34 -5.22
CA GLY A 33 -1.24 16.76 -3.99
C GLY A 33 -2.69 16.26 -3.86
N ASP A 34 -3.49 16.44 -4.90
CA ASP A 34 -4.88 15.96 -4.92
C ASP A 34 -4.94 14.42 -5.00
N TYR A 35 -4.08 13.79 -5.81
CA TYR A 35 -3.99 12.33 -5.93
C TYR A 35 -3.64 11.64 -4.61
N CYS A 36 -2.53 12.04 -3.97
CA CYS A 36 -2.09 11.42 -2.72
C CYS A 36 -3.08 11.69 -1.58
N GLY A 37 -3.64 12.90 -1.49
CA GLY A 37 -4.67 13.23 -0.50
C GLY A 37 -5.91 12.35 -0.64
N LEU A 38 -6.38 12.11 -1.87
CA LEU A 38 -7.52 11.22 -2.11
C LEU A 38 -7.25 9.77 -1.66
N ILE A 39 -6.01 9.29 -1.81
CA ILE A 39 -5.60 7.96 -1.35
C ILE A 39 -5.55 7.88 0.18
N GLU A 40 -5.01 8.90 0.84
CA GLU A 40 -4.99 8.98 2.31
C GLU A 40 -6.42 8.97 2.87
N ASP A 41 -7.27 9.85 2.35
CA ASP A 41 -8.70 9.92 2.71
C ASP A 41 -9.41 8.56 2.50
N ALA A 42 -9.10 7.85 1.40
CA ALA A 42 -9.69 6.54 1.15
C ALA A 42 -9.22 5.51 2.18
N GLN A 43 -7.94 5.46 2.52
CA GLN A 43 -7.46 4.53 3.54
C GLN A 43 -8.08 4.82 4.92
N GLU A 44 -8.22 6.08 5.30
CA GLU A 44 -8.88 6.47 6.56
C GLU A 44 -10.39 6.13 6.55
N GLU A 45 -11.05 6.21 5.39
CA GLU A 45 -12.46 5.85 5.27
C GLU A 45 -12.69 4.34 5.43
N TYR A 46 -11.80 3.52 4.86
CA TYR A 46 -11.95 2.07 4.80
C TYR A 46 -11.10 1.30 5.83
N GLU A 47 -10.30 1.96 6.68
CA GLU A 47 -9.45 1.28 7.69
C GLU A 47 -10.27 0.45 8.69
N ASP A 48 -11.49 0.90 9.01
CA ASP A 48 -12.39 0.23 9.97
C ASP A 48 -13.40 -0.69 9.25
N ALA A 49 -13.32 -0.80 7.91
CA ALA A 49 -14.20 -1.68 7.16
C ALA A 49 -13.90 -3.15 7.51
N SER A 50 -14.90 -3.85 8.06
CA SER A 50 -14.72 -5.27 8.37
C SER A 50 -14.65 -6.09 7.08
N ALA A 51 -13.96 -7.23 7.13
CA ALA A 51 -13.94 -8.19 6.02
C ALA A 51 -15.35 -8.66 5.58
N GLU A 52 -16.34 -8.61 6.47
CA GLU A 52 -17.74 -8.92 6.13
C GLU A 52 -18.41 -7.78 5.34
N SER A 53 -17.97 -6.53 5.56
CA SER A 53 -18.48 -5.34 4.85
C SER A 53 -17.79 -5.17 3.50
N ALA A 54 -16.54 -5.63 3.36
CA ALA A 54 -15.77 -5.56 2.12
C ALA A 54 -16.35 -6.42 0.97
N ALA A 55 -17.22 -7.38 1.28
CA ALA A 55 -17.93 -8.19 0.28
C ALA A 55 -19.39 -7.72 0.07
N ASP A 56 -19.79 -6.63 0.71
CA ASP A 56 -21.12 -6.05 0.53
C ASP A 56 -21.18 -5.28 -0.81
N PRO A 57 -22.20 -5.51 -1.65
CA PRO A 57 -22.27 -4.93 -3.00
C PRO A 57 -22.44 -3.41 -2.99
N ASP A 58 -23.04 -2.83 -1.94
CA ASP A 58 -23.15 -1.37 -1.81
C ASP A 58 -21.76 -0.79 -1.48
N VAL A 59 -21.02 -1.42 -0.56
CA VAL A 59 -19.65 -1.00 -0.20
C VAL A 59 -18.68 -1.12 -1.38
N LEU A 60 -18.81 -2.17 -2.19
CA LEU A 60 -17.98 -2.36 -3.39
C LEU A 60 -18.27 -1.31 -4.47
N GLN A 61 -19.53 -0.88 -4.61
CA GLN A 61 -19.88 0.23 -5.50
C GLN A 61 -19.30 1.55 -5.01
N ASP A 62 -19.45 1.86 -3.72
CA ASP A 62 -18.85 3.07 -3.13
C ASP A 62 -17.31 3.07 -3.30
N LEU A 63 -16.67 1.91 -3.11
CA LEU A 63 -15.22 1.77 -3.29
C LEU A 63 -14.80 1.91 -4.76
N ALA A 64 -15.57 1.37 -5.70
CA ALA A 64 -15.32 1.53 -7.13
C ALA A 64 -15.42 3.00 -7.56
N ASP A 65 -16.44 3.72 -7.09
CA ASP A 65 -16.59 5.15 -7.33
C ASP A 65 -15.41 5.93 -6.76
N ARG A 66 -14.94 5.56 -5.56
CA ARG A 66 -13.76 6.18 -4.95
C ARG A 66 -12.49 5.94 -5.75
N TYR A 67 -12.29 4.72 -6.26
CA TYR A 67 -11.12 4.39 -7.08
C TYR A 67 -11.13 5.11 -8.43
N ARG A 68 -12.31 5.38 -8.99
CA ARG A 68 -12.43 6.26 -10.17
C ARG A 68 -12.05 7.69 -9.87
N GLU A 69 -12.53 8.24 -8.75
CA GLU A 69 -12.18 9.60 -8.34
C GLU A 69 -10.66 9.74 -8.15
N ILE A 70 -10.02 8.75 -7.53
CA ILE A 70 -8.57 8.69 -7.40
C ILE A 70 -7.91 8.61 -8.79
N GLY A 71 -8.41 7.74 -9.67
CA GLY A 71 -7.91 7.58 -11.04
C GLY A 71 -8.02 8.86 -11.90
N ASP A 72 -9.05 9.67 -11.70
CA ASP A 72 -9.22 10.97 -12.38
C ASP A 72 -8.16 11.99 -11.96
N ALA A 73 -7.69 11.93 -10.71
CA ALA A 73 -6.60 12.76 -10.20
C ALA A 73 -5.21 12.14 -10.41
N ALA A 74 -5.15 10.85 -10.74
CA ALA A 74 -3.91 10.10 -10.83
C ALA A 74 -3.03 10.54 -12.02
N PRO A 75 -1.70 10.31 -11.93
CA PRO A 75 -0.81 10.44 -13.07
C PRO A 75 -1.29 9.58 -14.24
N SER A 76 -1.13 10.08 -15.47
CA SER A 76 -1.57 9.37 -16.69
C SER A 76 -0.95 7.98 -16.87
N GLU A 77 0.13 7.68 -16.16
CA GLU A 77 0.82 6.39 -16.18
C GLU A 77 0.03 5.28 -15.44
N VAL A 78 -0.82 5.65 -14.48
CA VAL A 78 -1.62 4.72 -13.65
C VAL A 78 -3.13 4.95 -13.70
N GLN A 79 -3.59 5.96 -14.43
CA GLN A 79 -5.02 6.28 -14.56
C GLN A 79 -5.85 5.11 -15.15
N ASP A 80 -5.33 4.43 -16.17
CA ASP A 80 -6.01 3.27 -16.77
C ASP A 80 -6.09 2.11 -15.77
N GLN A 81 -5.06 1.94 -14.94
CA GLN A 81 -4.97 0.91 -13.92
C GLN A 81 -6.00 1.16 -12.82
N TRP A 82 -6.17 2.40 -12.35
CA TRP A 82 -7.23 2.75 -11.41
C TRP A 82 -8.62 2.44 -11.97
N THR A 83 -8.84 2.74 -13.25
CA THR A 83 -10.10 2.43 -13.95
C THR A 83 -10.33 0.91 -13.99
N ASN A 84 -9.31 0.11 -14.32
CA ASN A 84 -9.43 -1.34 -14.37
C ASN A 84 -9.81 -1.96 -13.02
N VAL A 85 -9.25 -1.44 -11.92
CA VAL A 85 -9.60 -1.94 -10.57
C VAL A 85 -11.02 -1.52 -10.19
N ALA A 86 -11.43 -0.30 -10.50
CA ALA A 86 -12.80 0.15 -10.26
C ALA A 86 -13.84 -0.69 -11.04
N ASP A 87 -13.57 -0.96 -12.32
CA ASP A 87 -14.45 -1.78 -13.16
C ASP A 87 -14.53 -3.23 -12.63
N ALA A 88 -13.42 -3.76 -12.10
CA ALA A 88 -13.42 -5.07 -11.46
C ALA A 88 -14.28 -5.10 -10.19
N MET A 89 -14.22 -4.05 -9.37
CA MET A 89 -15.03 -3.93 -8.15
C MET A 89 -16.53 -3.80 -8.46
N GLU A 90 -16.90 -3.04 -9.50
CA GLU A 90 -18.29 -2.98 -9.93
C GLU A 90 -18.80 -4.32 -10.42
N GLN A 91 -18.05 -5.02 -11.29
CA GLN A 91 -18.46 -6.35 -11.72
C GLN A 91 -18.58 -7.31 -10.54
N TYR A 92 -17.70 -7.20 -9.54
CA TYR A 92 -17.79 -8.01 -8.34
C TYR A 92 -19.06 -7.71 -7.53
N ALA A 93 -19.49 -6.46 -7.46
CA ALA A 93 -20.72 -6.02 -6.80
C ALA A 93 -21.99 -6.51 -7.52
N GLU A 94 -21.93 -6.69 -8.84
CA GLU A 94 -23.06 -7.18 -9.65
C GLU A 94 -23.28 -8.71 -9.53
N ILE A 95 -22.28 -9.45 -9.05
CA ILE A 95 -22.36 -10.92 -8.92
C ILE A 95 -23.21 -11.31 -7.71
N ASP A 96 -24.23 -12.16 -7.94
CA ASP A 96 -24.96 -12.81 -6.86
C ASP A 96 -24.16 -14.01 -6.32
N TRP A 97 -23.30 -13.75 -5.34
CA TRP A 97 -22.48 -14.77 -4.67
C TRP A 97 -23.29 -15.82 -3.89
N SER A 98 -24.61 -15.61 -3.71
CA SER A 98 -25.50 -16.57 -3.07
C SER A 98 -26.15 -17.52 -4.08
N ASP A 99 -26.09 -17.21 -5.37
CA ASP A 99 -26.70 -18.00 -6.43
C ASP A 99 -25.71 -19.01 -7.06
N PRO A 100 -25.93 -20.33 -6.89
CA PRO A 100 -25.01 -21.34 -7.38
C PRO A 100 -25.00 -21.50 -8.90
N GLU A 101 -26.02 -21.02 -9.62
CA GLU A 101 -26.01 -21.02 -11.10
C GLU A 101 -25.06 -19.93 -11.60
N THR A 102 -25.14 -18.73 -11.03
CA THR A 102 -24.23 -17.60 -11.30
C THR A 102 -22.77 -17.98 -11.07
N LEU A 103 -22.46 -18.63 -9.94
CA LEU A 103 -21.08 -19.07 -9.65
C LEU A 103 -20.55 -20.09 -10.65
N GLN A 104 -21.40 -20.99 -11.14
CA GLN A 104 -21.01 -22.00 -12.12
C GLN A 104 -20.79 -21.40 -13.51
N GLU A 105 -21.56 -20.36 -13.88
CA GLU A 105 -21.32 -19.57 -15.08
C GLU A 105 -19.98 -18.81 -14.96
N LEU A 106 -19.70 -18.21 -13.80
CA LEU A 106 -18.47 -17.47 -13.51
C LEU A 106 -17.20 -18.34 -13.62
N GLU A 107 -17.23 -19.57 -13.10
CA GLU A 107 -16.10 -20.51 -13.20
C GLU A 107 -15.72 -20.84 -14.65
N GLY A 108 -16.69 -20.75 -15.58
CA GLY A 108 -16.48 -20.95 -17.00
C GLY A 108 -16.20 -19.67 -17.77
N ASP A 109 -16.30 -18.50 -17.13
CA ASP A 109 -16.21 -17.21 -17.77
C ASP A 109 -14.76 -16.75 -17.88
N GLY A 110 -14.24 -16.79 -19.10
CA GLY A 110 -12.86 -16.39 -19.38
C GLY A 110 -12.64 -14.88 -19.28
N GLU A 111 -13.68 -14.07 -19.42
CA GLU A 111 -13.61 -12.60 -19.36
C GLU A 111 -13.47 -12.16 -17.90
N PHE A 112 -14.25 -12.75 -16.99
CA PHE A 112 -14.12 -12.54 -15.55
C PHE A 112 -12.73 -12.98 -15.04
N ALA A 113 -12.23 -14.13 -15.51
CA ALA A 113 -10.89 -14.58 -15.15
C ALA A 113 -9.79 -13.61 -15.64
N GLU A 114 -9.91 -13.11 -16.88
CA GLU A 114 -8.97 -12.11 -17.45
C GLU A 114 -9.07 -10.77 -16.72
N LEU A 115 -10.27 -10.34 -16.34
CA LEU A 115 -10.51 -9.14 -15.55
C LEU A 115 -9.80 -9.24 -14.19
N MET A 116 -9.97 -10.35 -13.47
CA MET A 116 -9.34 -10.55 -12.17
C MET A 116 -7.81 -10.55 -12.27
N GLU A 117 -7.24 -11.18 -13.30
CA GLU A 117 -5.79 -11.16 -13.57
C GLU A 117 -5.30 -9.74 -13.88
N THR A 118 -6.02 -9.01 -14.73
CA THR A 118 -5.68 -7.63 -15.11
C THR A 118 -5.79 -6.67 -13.94
N SER A 119 -6.82 -6.83 -13.10
CA SER A 119 -7.02 -6.05 -11.88
C SER A 119 -5.89 -6.29 -10.88
N GLU A 120 -5.42 -7.52 -10.71
CA GLU A 120 -4.28 -7.81 -9.83
C GLU A 120 -3.00 -7.13 -10.34
N SER A 121 -2.72 -7.17 -11.65
CA SER A 121 -1.59 -6.46 -12.25
C SER A 121 -1.72 -4.95 -12.06
N ALA A 122 -2.90 -4.39 -12.34
CA ALA A 122 -3.19 -2.98 -12.19
C ALA A 122 -2.98 -2.51 -10.74
N PHE A 123 -3.43 -3.28 -9.76
CA PHE A 123 -3.25 -2.98 -8.35
C PHE A 123 -1.76 -2.94 -7.94
N ASN A 124 -0.93 -3.86 -8.46
CA ASN A 124 0.51 -3.84 -8.18
C ASN A 124 1.19 -2.60 -8.76
N GLU A 125 0.80 -2.19 -9.97
CA GLU A 125 1.31 -0.97 -10.62
C GLU A 125 0.89 0.29 -9.85
N ILE A 126 -0.38 0.37 -9.43
CA ILE A 126 -0.90 1.41 -8.55
C ILE A 126 -0.10 1.44 -7.25
N SER A 127 0.02 0.33 -6.53
CA SER A 127 0.70 0.29 -5.24
C SER A 127 2.16 0.75 -5.34
N THR A 128 2.85 0.38 -6.43
CA THR A 128 4.22 0.85 -6.68
C THR A 128 4.24 2.36 -6.90
N ASN A 129 3.34 2.87 -7.74
CA ASN A 129 3.25 4.31 -8.02
C ASN A 129 2.88 5.12 -6.78
N VAL A 130 1.94 4.65 -5.97
CA VAL A 130 1.55 5.29 -4.71
C VAL A 130 2.72 5.33 -3.73
N GLN A 131 3.51 4.26 -3.63
CA GLN A 131 4.71 4.25 -2.80
C GLN A 131 5.78 5.21 -3.33
N ASP A 132 6.00 5.26 -4.65
CA ASP A 132 7.02 6.10 -5.27
C ASP A 132 6.65 7.61 -5.23
N GLU A 133 5.39 7.95 -5.51
CA GLU A 133 4.91 9.34 -5.63
C GLU A 133 4.43 9.90 -4.28
N CYS A 134 3.71 9.10 -3.49
CA CYS A 134 3.09 9.54 -2.24
C CYS A 134 3.85 9.08 -0.99
N GLY A 135 4.73 8.07 -1.08
CA GLY A 135 5.39 7.49 0.08
C GLY A 135 4.45 6.66 0.98
N ILE A 136 3.28 6.29 0.47
CA ILE A 136 2.24 5.55 1.19
C ILE A 136 2.38 4.06 0.88
N ASP A 137 2.32 3.21 1.91
CA ASP A 137 2.20 1.77 1.70
C ASP A 137 0.73 1.40 1.45
N PHE A 138 0.39 1.24 0.17
CA PHE A 138 -0.96 0.90 -0.30
C PHE A 138 -1.12 -0.61 -0.57
N SER A 139 -0.25 -1.44 0.03
CA SER A 139 -0.36 -2.88 -0.12
C SER A 139 -1.42 -3.38 0.85
N GLY A 140 -2.59 -3.76 0.34
CA GLY A 140 -3.76 -4.13 1.13
C GLY A 140 -3.43 -5.08 2.28
N GLY A 141 -3.35 -4.53 3.49
CA GLY A 141 -3.50 -5.18 4.78
C GLY A 141 -3.09 -6.64 4.87
N THR A 142 -1.81 -6.94 4.71
CA THR A 142 -1.20 -7.85 5.68
C THR A 142 -0.24 -7.02 6.49
N GLU A 143 -0.64 -6.72 7.72
CA GLU A 143 0.26 -6.26 8.77
C GLU A 143 1.57 -7.05 8.65
N SER A 144 2.59 -6.41 8.07
CA SER A 144 3.96 -6.79 8.33
C SER A 144 4.16 -6.52 9.81
N GLY A 145 3.90 -7.54 10.61
CA GLY A 145 4.36 -7.60 11.99
C GLY A 145 5.87 -7.45 11.99
N ASP A 146 6.33 -6.21 12.05
CA ASP A 146 7.69 -5.83 12.39
C ASP A 146 7.92 -6.27 13.85
N ASP A 147 8.41 -7.50 14.06
CA ASP A 147 9.33 -7.92 15.14
C ASP A 147 9.45 -9.47 15.19
N VAL A 148 10.13 -10.09 14.22
CA VAL A 148 10.94 -11.28 14.54
C VAL A 148 12.37 -10.78 14.66
N ALA A 149 12.73 -10.38 15.87
CA ALA A 149 14.12 -10.22 16.27
C ALA A 149 14.94 -11.43 15.80
N PRO A 150 16.20 -11.26 15.33
CA PRO A 150 17.06 -12.40 15.09
C PRO A 150 17.19 -13.17 16.40
N GLU A 151 16.70 -14.41 16.45
CA GLU A 151 16.98 -15.30 17.57
C GLU A 151 18.50 -15.49 17.63
N ASP A 152 19.11 -14.79 18.57
CA ASP A 152 20.51 -14.92 18.94
C ASP A 152 20.76 -16.34 19.44
N ASP A 153 21.57 -17.06 18.66
CA ASP A 153 22.26 -18.31 18.97
C ASP A 153 22.82 -18.37 20.40
N THR A 154 22.01 -18.73 21.42
CA THR A 154 22.53 -19.30 22.67
C THR A 154 21.55 -20.28 23.33
N GLN A 155 21.34 -21.42 22.66
CA GLN A 155 20.89 -22.64 23.33
C GLN A 155 21.95 -23.08 24.36
N THR A 156 21.81 -22.61 25.60
CA THR A 156 22.53 -23.16 26.75
C THR A 156 21.60 -24.17 27.43
N PRO A 157 21.94 -25.47 27.49
CA PRO A 157 21.09 -26.44 28.18
C PRO A 157 21.06 -26.17 29.70
N PRO A 158 19.94 -26.40 30.39
CA PRO A 158 19.89 -26.25 31.84
C PRO A 158 20.83 -27.25 32.51
N THR A 159 21.74 -26.72 33.32
CA THR A 159 22.53 -27.50 34.28
C THR A 159 21.65 -27.84 35.49
N ASP A 160 21.58 -29.13 35.76
CA ASP A 160 21.12 -29.85 36.95
C ASP A 160 21.14 -29.08 38.30
N ASN A 161 20.05 -29.19 39.07
CA ASN A 161 20.03 -29.31 40.54
C ASN A 161 18.73 -29.97 41.02
#